data_AF-A0A7V3HVJ7-F1
#
_entry.id   AF-A0A7V3HVJ7-F1
#
_cell.length_a   1.000
_cell.length_b   1.000
_cell.length_c   1.000
_cell.angle_alpha   90.00
_cell.angle_beta   90.00
_cell.angle_gamma   90.00
#
_symmetry.space_group_name_H-M   'P 1'
#
loop_
_entity.id
_entity.type
_entity.pdbx_description
1 polymer ?
#
loop_
_entity_poly.entity_id
_entity_poly.type
_entity_poly.pdbx_seq_one_letter_code
_entity_poly.pdbx_strand_id
1 'polypeptide(L)'
;MMSRLTEYDNDILMSEPYINSATGHTCITVLKKEEQKYLFMDFKLSTLLGRLGLIELHPQFNYFSKLFYKTTGFAMMGFAFLTIFYALFSYVKGIFIDGSFTLDTLFKPIVALTLGLAIFDLAKTILEREVFFKNYSKEDEDANVLTKFSIAIIIALSIEALMVVFKIALHDYSQMIYALYLIMGIALIIISLGIYSYLSKKSKL
;
A
#
# COMPACT_ATOMS: atom_id res chain seq x y z
N MET A 1 30.51 3.99 34.00
CA MET A 1 30.44 4.00 32.53
C MET A 1 31.73 3.47 31.91
N MET A 2 32.91 3.97 32.32
CA MET A 2 34.22 3.50 31.82
C MET A 2 34.60 2.04 32.18
N SER A 3 33.98 1.43 33.19
CA SER A 3 34.32 0.08 33.67
C SER A 3 33.70 -1.07 32.86
N ARG A 4 32.95 -0.77 31.78
CA ARG A 4 32.24 -1.77 30.95
C ARG A 4 32.61 -1.69 29.47
N LEU A 5 33.72 -1.02 29.15
CA LEU A 5 34.21 -0.85 27.79
C LEU A 5 35.21 -1.97 27.49
N THR A 6 34.90 -2.78 26.49
CA THR A 6 35.79 -3.79 25.94
C THR A 6 36.53 -3.18 24.74
N GLU A 7 37.84 -3.32 24.74
CA GLU A 7 38.71 -2.82 23.68
C GLU A 7 38.59 -3.75 22.47
N TYR A 8 38.21 -3.21 21.31
CA TYR A 8 38.00 -4.00 20.09
C TYR A 8 39.09 -3.72 19.05
N ASP A 9 39.54 -2.48 18.96
CA ASP A 9 40.66 -2.01 18.13
C ASP A 9 41.33 -0.81 18.83
N ASN A 10 42.58 -0.47 18.49
CA ASN A 10 43.43 0.49 19.23
C ASN A 10 42.78 1.88 19.48
N ASP A 11 41.77 2.26 18.69
CA ASP A 11 41.05 3.54 18.82
C ASP A 11 39.53 3.40 19.09
N ILE A 12 39.00 2.17 19.21
CA ILE A 12 37.56 1.89 19.35
C ILE A 12 37.27 0.98 20.54
N LEU A 13 36.47 1.50 21.47
CA LEU A 13 35.99 0.83 22.67
C LEU A 13 34.46 0.63 22.57
N MET A 14 33.96 -0.56 22.87
CA MET A 14 32.53 -0.88 22.80
C MET A 14 32.00 -1.25 24.18
N SER A 15 30.81 -0.77 24.55
CA SER A 15 30.16 -1.19 25.79
C SER A 15 29.44 -2.52 25.63
N GLU A 16 29.30 -3.28 26.71
CA GLU A 16 28.27 -4.30 26.77
C GLU A 16 26.87 -3.68 26.63
N PRO A 17 25.86 -4.43 26.14
CA PRO A 17 24.47 -3.98 26.13
C PRO A 17 24.00 -3.52 27.51
N TYR A 18 23.49 -2.29 27.60
CA TYR A 18 22.94 -1.75 28.84
C TYR A 18 21.68 -0.92 28.58
N ILE A 19 20.89 -0.68 29.62
CA ILE A 19 19.70 0.18 29.53
C ILE A 19 20.14 1.62 29.70
N ASN A 20 19.93 2.45 28.67
CA ASN A 20 20.26 3.88 28.73
C ASN A 20 19.30 4.59 29.70
N SER A 21 19.86 5.29 30.69
CA SER A 21 19.09 6.01 31.71
C SER A 21 18.28 7.19 31.18
N ALA A 22 18.65 7.79 30.05
CA ALA A 22 17.94 8.92 29.46
C ALA A 22 16.72 8.50 28.62
N THR A 23 16.79 7.35 27.95
CA THR A 23 15.77 6.88 27.00
C THR A 23 15.02 5.63 27.44
N GLY A 24 15.54 4.89 28.43
CA GLY A 24 14.97 3.61 28.90
C GLY A 24 15.13 2.45 27.91
N HIS A 25 15.82 2.65 26.80
CA HIS A 25 16.03 1.61 25.78
C HIS A 25 17.37 0.88 25.97
N THR A 26 17.42 -0.39 25.57
CA THR A 26 18.68 -1.16 25.50
C THR A 26 19.54 -0.64 24.36
N CYS A 27 20.74 -0.18 24.68
CA CYS A 27 21.70 0.41 23.75
C CYS A 27 23.08 -0.23 23.90
N ILE A 28 23.89 -0.08 22.86
CA ILE A 28 25.34 -0.28 22.91
C ILE A 28 26.00 1.04 22.55
N THR A 29 27.00 1.46 23.33
CA THR A 29 27.76 2.68 23.07
C THR A 29 29.12 2.32 22.50
N VAL A 30 29.48 2.97 21.40
CA VAL A 30 30.82 2.91 20.83
C VAL A 30 31.54 4.21 21.16
N LEU A 31 32.70 4.09 21.79
CA LEU A 31 33.61 5.19 22.04
C LEU A 31 34.75 5.13 21.03
N LYS A 32 34.92 6.22 20.27
CA LYS A 32 36.09 6.42 19.40
C LYS A 32 36.97 7.51 20.01
N LYS A 33 38.25 7.22 20.18
CA LYS A 33 39.24 8.21 20.60
C LYS A 33 39.81 8.91 19.37
N GLU A 34 39.76 10.24 19.33
CA GLU A 34 40.30 11.02 18.21
C GLU A 34 41.16 12.16 18.77
N GLU A 35 42.49 12.03 18.65
CA GLU A 35 43.54 12.93 19.17
C GLU A 35 43.35 13.41 20.62
N GLN A 36 42.47 14.39 20.87
CA GLN A 36 42.14 14.96 22.19
C GLN A 36 40.63 14.98 22.52
N LYS A 37 39.80 14.30 21.74
CA LYS A 37 38.35 14.22 21.94
C LYS A 37 37.88 12.78 22.04
N TYR A 38 36.89 12.55 22.89
CA TYR A 38 36.19 11.28 23.01
C TYR A 38 34.82 11.41 22.37
N LEU A 39 34.57 10.67 21.30
CA LEU A 39 33.27 10.61 20.65
C LEU A 39 32.49 9.42 21.18
N PHE A 40 31.33 9.66 21.78
CA PHE A 40 30.40 8.62 22.23
C PHE A 40 29.25 8.51 21.23
N MET A 41 29.02 7.31 20.70
CA MET A 41 27.92 7.01 19.78
C MET A 41 27.04 5.94 20.39
N ASP A 42 25.82 6.31 20.78
CA ASP A 42 24.82 5.39 21.33
C ASP A 42 23.98 4.79 20.19
N PHE A 43 24.01 3.47 20.08
CA PHE A 43 23.19 2.73 19.14
C PHE A 43 22.11 1.94 19.85
N LYS A 44 20.85 2.14 19.45
CA LYS A 44 19.72 1.36 19.95
C LYS A 44 19.85 -0.09 19.48
N LEU A 45 19.94 -1.02 20.43
CA LEU A 45 20.24 -2.43 20.14
C LEU A 45 19.18 -3.09 19.26
N SER A 46 17.90 -2.81 19.54
CA SER A 46 16.78 -3.33 18.72
C SER A 46 16.88 -2.89 17.26
N THR A 47 17.33 -1.65 17.02
CA THR A 47 17.48 -1.09 15.67
C THR A 47 18.69 -1.69 14.96
N LEU A 48 19.80 -1.90 15.67
CA LEU A 48 20.99 -2.57 15.14
C LEU A 48 20.70 -4.03 14.78
N LEU A 49 20.11 -4.79 15.71
CA LEU A 49 19.77 -6.19 15.49
C LEU A 49 18.72 -6.35 14.38
N GLY A 50 17.76 -5.43 14.27
CA GLY A 50 16.82 -5.37 13.15
C GLY A 50 17.53 -5.10 11.81
N ARG A 51 18.48 -4.16 11.76
CA ARG A 51 19.28 -3.86 10.54
C ARG A 51 20.22 -5.00 10.15
N LEU A 52 20.75 -5.73 11.13
CA LEU A 52 21.61 -6.90 10.92
C LEU A 52 20.82 -8.19 10.65
N GLY A 53 19.48 -8.15 10.69
CA GLY A 53 18.62 -9.33 10.49
C GLY A 53 18.69 -10.36 11.62
N LEU A 54 19.22 -9.99 12.79
CA LEU A 54 19.48 -10.88 13.93
C LEU A 54 18.29 -10.99 14.89
N ILE A 55 17.28 -10.13 14.76
CA ILE A 55 15.99 -10.24 15.44
C ILE A 55 14.92 -10.40 14.36
N GLU A 56 14.59 -11.64 14.01
CA GLU A 56 13.33 -11.96 13.35
C GLU A 56 12.38 -12.55 14.39
N LEU A 57 11.34 -11.78 14.72
CA LEU A 57 10.24 -12.19 15.58
C LEU A 57 9.47 -13.31 14.86
N HIS A 58 9.85 -14.57 15.11
CA HIS A 58 9.32 -15.83 14.56
C HIS A 58 9.47 -16.05 13.04
N PRO A 59 10.56 -16.73 12.59
CA PRO A 59 10.82 -16.96 11.16
C PRO A 59 9.76 -17.82 10.45
N GLN A 60 9.14 -18.77 11.17
CA GLN A 60 8.12 -19.68 10.61
C GLN A 60 6.82 -18.92 10.24
N PHE A 61 6.37 -18.00 11.11
CA PHE A 61 5.15 -17.22 10.88
C PHE A 61 5.33 -16.28 9.68
N ASN A 62 6.49 -15.63 9.59
CA ASN A 62 6.81 -14.77 8.47
C ASN A 62 6.86 -15.52 7.12
N TYR A 63 7.41 -16.73 7.08
CA TYR A 63 7.42 -17.54 5.86
C TYR A 63 6.01 -17.95 5.42
N PHE A 64 5.16 -18.39 6.36
CA PHE A 64 3.78 -18.76 6.08
C PHE A 64 2.96 -17.58 5.55
N SER A 65 3.01 -16.43 6.22
CA SER A 65 2.30 -15.23 5.79
C SER A 65 2.76 -14.77 4.40
N LYS A 66 4.07 -14.79 4.15
CA LYS A 66 4.64 -14.44 2.84
C LYS A 66 4.15 -15.38 1.72
N LEU A 67 4.05 -16.68 1.99
CA LEU A 67 3.51 -17.64 1.05
C LEU A 67 2.04 -17.35 0.75
N PHE A 68 1.23 -17.09 1.78
CA PHE A 68 -0.17 -16.74 1.64
C PHE A 68 -0.36 -15.49 0.76
N TYR A 69 0.32 -14.38 1.07
CA TYR A 69 0.24 -13.16 0.27
C TYR A 69 0.71 -13.35 -1.17
N LYS A 70 1.74 -14.17 -1.40
CA LYS A 70 2.18 -14.54 -2.74
C LYS A 70 1.09 -15.27 -3.51
N THR A 71 0.48 -16.30 -2.92
CA THR A 71 -0.58 -17.07 -3.59
C THR A 71 -1.80 -16.21 -3.91
N THR A 72 -2.26 -15.41 -2.95
CA THR A 72 -3.40 -14.50 -3.13
C THR A 72 -3.12 -13.44 -4.19
N GLY A 73 -1.94 -12.82 -4.16
CA GLY A 73 -1.56 -11.82 -5.15
C GLY A 73 -1.53 -12.37 -6.59
N PHE A 74 -0.95 -13.57 -6.79
CA PHE A 74 -0.99 -14.22 -8.11
C PHE A 74 -2.42 -14.60 -8.55
N ALA A 75 -3.25 -15.10 -7.63
CA ALA A 75 -4.65 -15.43 -7.93
C ALA A 75 -5.44 -14.18 -8.35
N MET A 76 -5.30 -13.06 -7.63
CA MET A 76 -5.93 -11.79 -7.99
C MET A 76 -5.47 -11.28 -9.36
N MET A 77 -4.19 -11.43 -9.68
CA MET A 77 -3.65 -11.07 -10.99
C MET A 77 -4.28 -11.93 -12.11
N GLY A 78 -4.48 -13.22 -11.85
CA GLY A 78 -5.25 -14.11 -12.73
C GLY A 78 -6.69 -13.63 -12.94
N PHE A 79 -7.41 -13.27 -11.88
CA PHE A 79 -8.76 -12.72 -11.98
C PHE A 79 -8.81 -11.41 -12.75
N ALA A 80 -7.83 -10.53 -12.56
CA ALA A 80 -7.74 -9.28 -13.32
C ALA A 80 -7.62 -9.55 -14.83
N PHE A 81 -6.71 -10.45 -15.23
CA PHE A 81 -6.55 -10.84 -16.63
C PHE A 81 -7.80 -11.50 -17.21
N LEU A 82 -8.43 -12.41 -16.47
CA LEU A 82 -9.68 -13.05 -16.89
C LEU A 82 -10.79 -12.02 -17.10
N THR A 83 -10.92 -11.04 -16.21
CA THR A 83 -11.94 -9.99 -16.31
C THR A 83 -11.68 -9.09 -17.52
N ILE A 84 -10.43 -8.69 -17.75
CA ILE A 84 -10.04 -7.88 -18.92
C ILE A 84 -10.30 -8.65 -20.22
N PHE A 85 -9.92 -9.93 -20.27
CA PHE A 85 -10.13 -10.77 -21.43
C PHE A 85 -11.62 -10.99 -21.71
N TYR A 86 -12.40 -11.27 -20.67
CA TYR A 86 -13.86 -11.37 -20.75
C TYR A 86 -14.48 -10.08 -21.29
N ALA A 87 -14.04 -8.92 -20.81
CA ALA A 87 -14.55 -7.63 -21.28
C ALA A 87 -14.31 -7.43 -22.79
N LEU A 88 -13.07 -7.66 -23.26
CA LEU A 88 -12.73 -7.56 -24.68
C LEU A 88 -13.53 -8.55 -25.53
N PHE A 89 -13.60 -9.82 -25.09
CA PHE A 89 -14.35 -10.84 -25.82
C PHE A 89 -15.84 -10.52 -25.90
N SER A 90 -16.43 -10.04 -24.80
CA SER A 90 -17.84 -9.64 -24.76
C SER A 90 -18.14 -8.48 -25.70
N TYR A 91 -17.22 -7.50 -25.81
CA TYR A 91 -17.36 -6.36 -26.70
C TYR A 91 -17.28 -6.78 -28.18
N VAL A 92 -16.29 -7.58 -28.54
CA VAL A 92 -16.13 -8.09 -29.93
C VAL A 92 -17.34 -8.94 -30.31
N LYS A 93 -17.80 -9.83 -29.43
CA LYS A 93 -19.00 -10.64 -29.65
C LYS A 93 -20.25 -9.77 -29.85
N GLY A 94 -20.45 -8.75 -29.01
CA GLY A 94 -21.60 -7.86 -29.12
C GLY A 94 -21.67 -7.11 -30.46
N ILE A 95 -20.51 -6.69 -31.00
CA ILE A 95 -20.44 -6.00 -32.29
C ILE A 95 -20.61 -6.97 -33.47
N PHE A 96 -19.88 -8.09 -33.47
CA PHE A 96 -19.81 -8.97 -34.64
C PHE A 96 -20.94 -9.99 -34.74
N ILE A 97 -21.53 -10.42 -33.62
CA ILE A 97 -22.52 -11.51 -33.58
C ILE A 97 -23.94 -10.98 -33.35
N ASP A 98 -24.13 -10.10 -32.37
CA ASP A 98 -25.48 -9.69 -31.96
C ASP A 98 -26.01 -8.47 -32.75
N GLY A 99 -25.14 -7.69 -33.41
CA GLY A 99 -25.51 -6.55 -34.28
C GLY A 99 -26.32 -5.44 -33.60
N SER A 100 -26.54 -5.52 -32.28
CA SER A 100 -27.38 -4.61 -31.51
C SER A 100 -26.50 -3.60 -30.77
N PHE A 101 -26.38 -2.41 -31.36
CA PHE A 101 -25.60 -1.31 -30.78
C PHE A 101 -26.41 -0.62 -29.68
N THR A 102 -26.45 -1.25 -28.50
CA THR A 102 -27.10 -0.69 -27.31
C THR A 102 -26.06 -0.12 -26.35
N LEU A 103 -26.41 0.92 -25.59
CA LEU A 103 -25.49 1.50 -24.60
C LEU A 103 -24.97 0.47 -23.58
N ASP A 104 -25.79 -0.52 -23.22
CA ASP A 104 -25.37 -1.61 -22.33
C ASP A 104 -24.21 -2.44 -22.91
N THR A 105 -24.12 -2.61 -24.24
CA THR A 105 -23.00 -3.32 -24.89
C THR A 105 -21.69 -2.52 -24.88
N LEU A 106 -21.76 -1.19 -24.80
CA LEU A 106 -20.59 -0.32 -24.67
C LEU A 106 -20.13 -0.24 -23.22
N PHE A 107 -21.05 -0.05 -22.28
CA PHE A 107 -20.69 0.22 -20.89
C PHE A 107 -20.27 -1.02 -20.10
N LYS A 108 -20.87 -2.20 -20.32
CA LYS A 108 -20.51 -3.43 -19.57
C LYS A 108 -19.02 -3.79 -19.72
N PRO A 109 -18.42 -3.78 -20.94
CA PRO A 109 -16.99 -4.01 -21.10
C PRO A 109 -16.13 -2.93 -20.43
N ILE A 110 -16.53 -1.65 -20.51
CA ILE A 110 -15.77 -0.55 -19.88
C ILE A 110 -15.72 -0.74 -18.36
N VAL A 111 -16.85 -1.08 -17.73
CA VAL A 111 -16.91 -1.36 -16.29
C VAL A 111 -16.03 -2.56 -15.94
N ALA A 112 -16.15 -3.67 -16.69
CA ALA A 112 -15.34 -4.86 -16.47
C ALA A 112 -13.82 -4.60 -16.62
N LEU A 113 -13.41 -3.82 -17.63
CA LEU A 113 -12.02 -3.39 -17.81
C LEU A 113 -11.53 -2.56 -16.63
N THR A 114 -12.34 -1.60 -16.18
CA THR A 114 -11.98 -0.71 -15.06
C THR A 114 -11.84 -1.49 -13.75
N LEU A 115 -12.75 -2.43 -13.49
CA LEU A 115 -12.67 -3.34 -12.35
C LEU A 115 -11.43 -4.24 -12.44
N GLY A 116 -11.15 -4.81 -13.62
CA GLY A 116 -9.96 -5.64 -13.86
C GLY A 116 -8.66 -4.87 -13.59
N LEU A 117 -8.57 -3.62 -14.03
CA LEU A 117 -7.40 -2.76 -13.78
C LEU A 117 -7.24 -2.45 -12.28
N ALA A 118 -8.32 -2.15 -11.57
CA ALA A 118 -8.27 -1.93 -10.13
C ALA A 118 -7.81 -3.17 -9.35
N ILE A 119 -8.29 -4.36 -9.74
CA ILE A 119 -7.85 -5.64 -9.15
C ILE A 119 -6.36 -5.88 -9.44
N PHE A 120 -5.89 -5.57 -10.65
CA PHE A 120 -4.49 -5.70 -11.05
C PHE A 120 -3.58 -4.81 -10.19
N ASP A 121 -3.92 -3.54 -10.03
CA ASP A 121 -3.14 -2.59 -9.23
C ASP A 121 -3.06 -3.01 -7.76
N LEU A 122 -4.16 -3.55 -7.21
CA LEU A 122 -4.18 -4.11 -5.86
C LEU A 122 -3.30 -5.36 -5.75
N ALA A 123 -3.43 -6.30 -6.68
CA ALA A 123 -2.63 -7.52 -6.72
C ALA A 123 -1.13 -7.19 -6.79
N LYS A 124 -0.75 -6.26 -7.67
CA LYS A 124 0.62 -5.77 -7.80
C LYS A 124 1.12 -5.16 -6.49
N THR A 125 0.32 -4.30 -5.86
CA THR A 125 0.67 -3.64 -4.60
C THR A 125 0.92 -4.65 -3.48
N ILE A 126 0.04 -5.65 -3.32
CA ILE A 126 0.17 -6.70 -2.31
C ILE A 126 1.46 -7.52 -2.55
N LEU A 127 1.72 -7.91 -3.80
CA LEU A 127 2.92 -8.67 -4.15
C LEU A 127 4.20 -7.87 -3.91
N GLU A 128 4.26 -6.62 -4.39
CA GLU A 128 5.44 -5.76 -4.23
C GLU A 128 5.82 -5.55 -2.77
N ARG A 129 4.82 -5.31 -1.90
CA ARG A 129 5.05 -5.02 -0.47
C ARG A 129 5.32 -6.25 0.38
N GLU A 130 4.46 -7.26 0.30
CA GLU A 130 4.55 -8.41 1.22
C GLU A 130 5.56 -9.45 0.76
N VAL A 131 5.82 -9.53 -0.56
CA VAL A 131 6.64 -10.60 -1.15
C VAL A 131 8.02 -10.11 -1.58
N PHE A 132 8.11 -8.96 -2.28
CA PHE A 132 9.35 -8.50 -2.91
C PHE A 132 10.17 -7.53 -2.05
N PHE A 133 9.56 -6.54 -1.38
CA PHE A 133 10.27 -5.52 -0.60
C PHE A 133 9.86 -5.50 0.87
N LYS A 134 10.50 -6.35 1.70
CA LYS A 134 10.21 -6.43 3.14
C LYS A 134 10.85 -5.31 3.98
N ASN A 135 11.83 -4.56 3.46
CA ASN A 135 12.85 -3.96 4.34
C ASN A 135 13.19 -2.46 4.18
N TYR A 136 12.31 -1.64 3.60
CA TYR A 136 12.45 -0.18 3.69
C TYR A 136 11.17 0.48 4.20
N SER A 137 10.75 0.07 5.40
CA SER A 137 9.71 0.76 6.17
C SER A 137 10.19 2.16 6.55
N LYS A 138 10.03 3.13 5.65
CA LYS A 138 9.63 4.46 6.08
C LYS A 138 8.12 4.41 6.24
N GLU A 139 7.61 4.72 7.44
CA GLU A 139 6.17 4.87 7.72
C GLU A 139 5.46 5.78 6.69
N ASP A 140 6.22 6.62 5.98
CA ASP A 140 5.78 7.44 4.85
C ASP A 140 5.28 6.67 3.62
N GLU A 141 5.78 5.46 3.34
CA GLU A 141 5.40 4.72 2.15
C GLU A 141 4.00 4.10 2.29
N ASP A 142 3.58 3.73 3.49
CA ASP A 142 2.34 3.00 3.75
C ASP A 142 1.08 3.85 3.54
N ALA A 143 1.08 5.09 4.03
CA ALA A 143 -0.01 6.04 3.82
C ALA A 143 -0.18 6.40 2.32
N ASN A 144 0.93 6.46 1.59
CA ASN A 144 0.92 6.72 0.15
C ASN A 144 0.28 5.57 -0.64
N VAL A 145 0.46 4.33 -0.19
CA VAL A 145 -0.12 3.17 -0.86
C VAL A 145 -1.61 3.05 -0.61
N LEU A 146 -2.08 3.24 0.62
CA LEU A 146 -3.52 3.26 0.90
C LEU A 146 -4.22 4.37 0.11
N THR A 147 -3.59 5.53 -0.01
CA THR A 147 -4.12 6.66 -0.79
C THR A 147 -4.16 6.34 -2.28
N LYS A 148 -3.08 5.80 -2.86
CA LYS A 148 -3.04 5.37 -4.27
C LYS A 148 -4.11 4.31 -4.57
N PHE A 149 -4.27 3.34 -3.70
CA PHE A 149 -5.31 2.32 -3.82
C PHE A 149 -6.72 2.91 -3.76
N SER A 150 -6.98 3.81 -2.81
CA SER A 150 -8.27 4.47 -2.67
C SER A 150 -8.61 5.33 -3.88
N ILE A 151 -7.63 6.03 -4.48
CA ILE A 151 -7.80 6.78 -5.73
C ILE A 151 -8.26 5.86 -6.86
N ALA A 152 -7.65 4.68 -7.01
CA ALA A 152 -8.04 3.72 -8.05
C ALA A 152 -9.49 3.24 -7.88
N ILE A 153 -9.92 2.95 -6.64
CA ILE A 153 -11.33 2.59 -6.35
C ILE A 153 -12.28 3.75 -6.68
N ILE A 154 -11.94 4.97 -6.29
CA ILE A 154 -12.78 6.15 -6.58
C ILE A 154 -12.94 6.35 -8.09
N ILE A 155 -11.88 6.18 -8.87
CA ILE A 155 -11.94 6.27 -10.34
C ILE A 155 -12.90 5.19 -10.88
N ALA A 156 -12.78 3.95 -10.39
CA ALA A 156 -13.66 2.86 -10.81
C ALA A 156 -15.14 3.14 -10.50
N LEU A 157 -15.44 3.52 -9.25
CA LEU A 157 -16.79 3.89 -8.83
C LEU A 157 -17.32 5.10 -9.60
N SER A 158 -16.47 6.06 -9.96
CA SER A 158 -16.85 7.24 -10.75
C SER A 158 -17.27 6.87 -12.17
N ILE A 159 -16.58 5.92 -12.81
CA ILE A 159 -16.93 5.45 -14.15
C ILE A 159 -18.24 4.65 -14.10
N GLU A 160 -18.40 3.79 -13.11
CA GLU A 160 -19.64 3.01 -12.92
C GLU A 160 -20.85 3.91 -12.62
N ALA A 161 -20.67 4.90 -11.75
CA ALA A 161 -21.64 5.93 -11.46
C ALA A 161 -22.11 6.68 -12.70
N LEU A 162 -21.16 7.09 -13.54
CA LEU A 162 -21.45 7.82 -14.76
C LEU A 162 -22.33 6.99 -15.71
N MET A 163 -22.06 5.68 -15.85
CA MET A 163 -22.92 4.77 -16.60
C MET A 163 -24.35 4.74 -16.03
N VAL A 164 -24.50 4.60 -14.71
CA VAL A 164 -25.82 4.56 -14.05
C VAL A 164 -26.58 5.87 -14.27
N VAL A 165 -25.90 7.01 -14.15
CA VAL A 165 -26.47 8.34 -14.40
C VAL A 165 -26.95 8.46 -15.85
N PHE A 166 -26.13 8.05 -16.83
CA PHE A 166 -26.52 8.05 -18.24
C PHE A 166 -27.71 7.14 -18.52
N LYS A 167 -27.74 5.95 -17.90
CA LYS A 167 -28.85 5.00 -18.07
C LYS A 167 -30.17 5.60 -17.56
N ILE A 168 -30.15 6.22 -16.39
CA ILE A 168 -31.30 6.91 -15.80
C ILE A 168 -31.75 8.08 -16.68
N ALA A 169 -30.81 8.92 -17.13
CA ALA A 169 -31.11 10.10 -17.94
C ALA A 169 -31.80 9.78 -19.26
N LEU A 170 -31.54 8.60 -19.84
CA LEU A 170 -32.10 8.19 -21.13
C LEU A 170 -33.38 7.35 -21.04
N HIS A 171 -33.63 6.68 -19.90
CA HIS A 171 -34.75 5.73 -19.77
C HIS A 171 -35.84 6.18 -18.79
N ASP A 172 -35.50 6.87 -17.70
CA ASP A 172 -36.48 7.24 -16.68
C ASP A 172 -36.04 8.48 -15.87
N TYR A 173 -36.51 9.65 -16.30
CA TYR A 173 -36.28 10.92 -15.59
C TYR A 173 -36.83 10.93 -14.15
N SER A 174 -37.81 10.09 -13.81
CA SER A 174 -38.34 10.02 -12.44
C SER A 174 -37.30 9.51 -11.44
N GLN A 175 -36.28 8.79 -11.91
CA GLN A 175 -35.22 8.20 -11.09
C GLN A 175 -33.98 9.12 -10.96
N MET A 176 -34.04 10.34 -11.52
CA MET A 176 -32.90 11.27 -11.54
C MET A 176 -32.43 11.69 -10.14
N ILE A 177 -33.31 11.61 -9.14
CA ILE A 177 -32.93 11.85 -7.73
C ILE A 177 -31.93 10.82 -7.20
N TYR A 178 -32.01 9.55 -7.63
CA TYR A 178 -31.06 8.52 -7.22
C TYR A 178 -29.68 8.75 -7.85
N ALA A 179 -29.64 9.25 -9.09
CA ALA A 179 -28.42 9.68 -9.75
C ALA A 179 -27.74 10.83 -8.97
N LEU A 180 -28.53 11.79 -8.44
CA LEU A 180 -28.01 12.85 -7.58
C LEU A 180 -27.37 12.30 -6.30
N TYR A 181 -28.06 11.38 -5.59
CA TYR A 181 -27.51 10.77 -4.38
C TYR A 181 -26.21 10.02 -4.64
N LEU A 182 -26.10 9.34 -5.78
CA LEU A 182 -24.92 8.59 -6.17
C LEU A 182 -23.72 9.54 -6.42
N ILE A 183 -23.92 10.61 -7.20
CA ILE A 183 -22.88 11.63 -7.44
C ILE A 183 -22.46 12.30 -6.12
N MET A 184 -23.43 12.61 -5.24
CA MET A 184 -23.15 13.19 -3.93
C MET A 184 -22.33 12.25 -3.04
N GLY A 185 -22.61 10.94 -3.07
CA GLY A 185 -21.84 9.93 -2.36
C GLY A 185 -20.38 9.88 -2.82
N ILE A 186 -20.13 9.94 -4.13
CA ILE A 186 -18.77 9.95 -4.68
C ILE A 186 -18.04 11.24 -4.30
N ALA A 187 -18.71 12.39 -4.37
CA ALA A 187 -18.15 13.64 -3.91
C ALA A 187 -17.73 13.59 -2.43
N LEU A 188 -18.54 12.98 -1.56
CA LEU A 188 -18.21 12.78 -0.16
C LEU A 188 -16.98 11.87 0.04
N ILE A 189 -16.85 10.78 -0.72
CA ILE A 189 -15.68 9.91 -0.67
C ILE A 189 -14.41 10.67 -1.09
N ILE A 190 -14.49 11.46 -2.17
CA ILE A 190 -13.37 12.30 -2.63
C ILE A 190 -12.96 13.30 -1.57
N ILE A 191 -13.92 13.99 -0.94
CA ILE A 191 -13.66 14.95 0.13
C ILE A 191 -13.03 14.25 1.34
N SER A 192 -13.57 13.10 1.74
CA SER A 192 -13.04 12.29 2.85
C SER A 192 -11.59 11.89 2.61
N LEU A 193 -11.27 11.40 1.41
CA LEU A 193 -9.90 11.06 1.03
C LEU A 193 -8.98 12.30 0.98
N GLY A 194 -9.48 13.43 0.49
CA GLY A 194 -8.76 14.69 0.48
C GLY A 194 -8.40 15.18 1.88
N ILE A 195 -9.33 15.10 2.83
CA ILE A 195 -9.10 15.43 4.25
C ILE A 195 -8.09 14.45 4.86
N TYR A 196 -8.24 13.15 4.64
CA TYR A 196 -7.30 12.13 5.13
C TYR A 196 -5.88 12.40 4.63
N SER A 197 -5.71 12.65 3.34
CA SER A 197 -4.42 12.92 2.72
C SER A 197 -3.78 14.21 3.27
N TYR A 198 -4.59 15.26 3.45
CA TYR A 198 -4.13 16.53 4.02
C TYR A 198 -3.65 16.37 5.47
N LEU A 199 -4.42 15.69 6.33
CA LEU A 199 -4.05 15.43 7.71
C LEU A 199 -2.81 14.55 7.83
N SER A 200 -2.71 13.51 7.00
CA SER A 200 -1.54 12.63 6.95
C SER A 200 -0.26 13.37 6.56
N LYS A 201 -0.36 14.37 5.68
CA LYS A 201 0.77 15.22 5.30
C LYS A 201 1.12 16.27 6.36
N LYS A 202 0.12 16.83 7.04
CA LYS A 202 0.33 17.84 8.11
C LYS A 202 0.95 17.25 9.38
N SER A 203 0.64 15.99 9.72
CA SER A 203 1.26 15.27 10.83
C SER A 203 2.79 15.09 10.71
N LYS A 204 3.36 15.38 9.54
CA LYS A 204 4.79 15.18 9.22
C LYS A 204 5.61 16.48 9.18
N LEU A 205 4.96 17.63 9.39
CA LEU A 205 5.58 18.96 9.54
C LEU A 205 5.66 19.33 11.01
#